data_AF-A0A2L0CZ40-F1
#
_entry.id   AF-A0A2L0CZ40-F1
#
_cell.length_a   1.000
_cell.length_b   1.000
_cell.length_c   1.000
_cell.angle_alpha   90.00
_cell.angle_beta   90.00
_cell.angle_gamma   90.00
#
_symmetry.space_group_name_H-M   'P 1'
#
loop_
_entity.id
_entity.type
_entity.pdbx_description
1 polymer ?
#
loop_
_entity_poly.entity_id
_entity_poly.type
_entity_poly.pdbx_seq_one_letter_code
_entity_poly.pdbx_strand_id
1 'polypeptide(L)'
;RERSLSVVNMFLDEMAKEAKNIITAICDAQCKMSDRLLPKNCAQLISQQINKKKKEKNKKTIEIEKPGKESYRKTRENLTTMDKLHMALTELCFSINYFSNINVWEYTFAPREYLHQHLENRFAKALVGMVMYNADTNEIAKPSELLISVKAYMNVLQTVENYVHIDITRVFNNCLLQQTQQVDTHGDKTIAAIYTQWYSEVLLRRVSTGNIIFSMNQRSFVSITAEGSIPFNPEEYSDVNELRALAELIGPYGMKQLNETLMWHIASQVIELKKLAETNKEVLQQLRSSFDKPDAMRELFKRLNNVDNVLQRMTIVGVILSFRQLAQACLTDVLEQRIPFLLSSILDFRHHLPNGDPMKIVSEMASAAGIPCKVDPTLVNSIKLQKTEPDVDEHLHVCLL
;
A
#
# COMPACT_ATOMS: atom_id res chain seq x y z
N ARG A 1 2.25 -34.31 -38.09
CA ARG A 1 3.17 -33.40 -37.39
C ARG A 1 2.43 -32.32 -36.62
N GLU A 2 1.70 -31.42 -37.28
CA GLU A 2 1.02 -30.30 -36.61
C GLU A 2 -0.06 -30.77 -35.62
N ARG A 3 -0.87 -31.76 -36.00
CA ARG A 3 -1.89 -32.34 -35.11
C ARG A 3 -1.31 -32.89 -33.80
N SER A 4 -0.18 -33.60 -33.85
CA SER A 4 0.44 -34.15 -32.63
C SER A 4 1.04 -33.06 -31.74
N LEU A 5 1.63 -32.01 -32.33
CA LEU A 5 2.16 -30.87 -31.57
C LEU A 5 1.04 -30.07 -30.90
N SER A 6 -0.04 -29.80 -31.64
CA SER A 6 -1.22 -29.10 -31.13
C SER A 6 -1.89 -29.87 -29.98
N VAL A 7 -2.06 -31.18 -30.13
CA VAL A 7 -2.69 -32.04 -29.10
C VAL A 7 -1.84 -32.12 -27.84
N VAL A 8 -0.51 -32.25 -27.95
CA VAL A 8 0.37 -32.29 -26.77
C VAL A 8 0.36 -30.95 -26.04
N ASN A 9 0.44 -29.84 -26.79
CA ASN A 9 0.32 -28.51 -26.20
C ASN A 9 -1.03 -28.33 -25.47
N MET A 10 -2.14 -28.75 -26.09
CA MET A 10 -3.47 -28.70 -25.48
C MET A 10 -3.54 -29.50 -24.18
N PHE A 11 -3.05 -30.74 -24.16
CA PHE A 11 -3.11 -31.57 -22.96
C PHE A 11 -2.28 -31.01 -21.80
N LEU A 12 -1.05 -30.54 -22.08
CA LEU A 12 -0.20 -29.94 -21.05
C LEU A 12 -0.80 -28.64 -20.50
N ASP A 13 -1.38 -27.82 -21.38
CA ASP A 13 -2.05 -26.58 -21.00
C ASP A 13 -3.31 -26.84 -20.14
N GLU A 14 -4.15 -27.81 -20.50
CA GLU A 14 -5.35 -28.17 -19.72
C GLU A 14 -4.98 -28.79 -18.36
N MET A 15 -3.95 -29.65 -18.29
CA MET A 15 -3.45 -30.17 -17.01
C MET A 15 -2.96 -29.03 -16.10
N ALA A 16 -2.19 -28.09 -16.63
CA ALA A 16 -1.69 -26.94 -15.87
C ALA A 16 -2.81 -26.00 -15.42
N LYS A 17 -3.80 -25.74 -16.28
CA LYS A 17 -5.00 -24.95 -15.94
C LYS A 17 -5.78 -25.57 -14.80
N GLU A 18 -5.97 -26.89 -14.82
CA GLU A 18 -6.73 -27.57 -13.78
C GLU A 18 -5.98 -27.56 -12.44
N ALA A 19 -4.66 -27.80 -12.45
CA ALA A 19 -3.84 -27.66 -11.24
C ALA A 19 -3.91 -26.23 -10.68
N LYS A 20 -3.82 -25.21 -11.55
CA LYS A 20 -3.98 -23.79 -11.18
C LYS A 20 -5.37 -23.49 -10.61
N ASN A 21 -6.45 -24.10 -11.13
CA ASN A 21 -7.81 -23.93 -10.59
C ASN A 21 -7.93 -24.52 -9.18
N ILE A 22 -7.39 -25.72 -8.97
CA ILE A 22 -7.39 -26.39 -7.66
C ILE A 22 -6.59 -25.57 -6.65
N ILE A 23 -5.38 -25.11 -7.02
CA ILE A 23 -4.53 -24.24 -6.18
C ILE A 23 -5.27 -22.95 -5.84
N THR A 24 -5.97 -22.34 -6.80
CA THR A 24 -6.79 -21.14 -6.57
C THR A 24 -7.85 -21.39 -5.49
N ALA A 25 -8.58 -22.50 -5.58
CA ALA A 25 -9.62 -22.85 -4.61
C ALA A 25 -9.03 -23.10 -3.21
N ILE A 26 -7.84 -23.70 -3.12
CA ILE A 26 -7.11 -23.86 -1.86
C ILE A 26 -6.69 -22.50 -1.30
N CYS A 27 -6.15 -21.60 -2.14
CA CYS A 27 -5.81 -20.24 -1.73
C CYS A 27 -7.04 -19.50 -1.19
N ASP A 28 -8.18 -19.52 -1.89
CA ASP A 28 -9.40 -18.85 -1.44
C ASP A 28 -9.90 -19.39 -0.09
N ALA A 29 -9.80 -20.70 0.12
CA ALA A 29 -10.13 -21.31 1.41
C ALA A 29 -9.16 -20.89 2.52
N GLN A 30 -7.86 -20.82 2.23
CA GLN A 30 -6.83 -20.38 3.20
C GLN A 30 -6.92 -18.88 3.52
N CYS A 31 -7.26 -18.04 2.54
CA CYS A 31 -7.55 -16.63 2.78
C CYS A 31 -8.76 -16.47 3.72
N LYS A 32 -9.84 -17.25 3.51
CA LYS A 32 -11.00 -17.25 4.42
C LYS A 32 -10.66 -17.72 5.83
N MET A 33 -9.79 -18.74 5.96
CA MET A 33 -9.32 -19.20 7.27
C MET A 33 -8.43 -18.15 7.96
N SER A 34 -7.59 -17.45 7.19
CA SER A 34 -6.74 -16.37 7.70
C SER A 34 -7.56 -15.13 8.10
N ASP A 35 -8.60 -14.78 7.35
CA ASP A 35 -9.54 -13.69 7.70
C ASP A 35 -10.21 -13.95 9.06
N ARG A 36 -10.56 -15.21 9.37
CA ARG A 36 -11.13 -15.58 10.68
C ARG A 36 -10.19 -15.31 11.86
N LEU A 37 -8.89 -15.21 11.62
CA LEU A 37 -7.88 -14.89 12.64
C LEU A 37 -7.73 -13.38 12.89
N LEU A 38 -8.37 -12.53 12.07
CA LEU A 38 -8.29 -11.09 12.23
C LEU A 38 -8.94 -10.62 13.55
N PRO A 39 -8.38 -9.56 14.18
CA PRO A 39 -8.91 -9.01 15.44
C PRO A 39 -10.39 -8.63 15.39
N LYS A 40 -10.92 -8.23 14.22
CA LYS A 40 -12.33 -7.87 14.02
C LYS A 40 -13.30 -8.98 14.46
N ASN A 41 -12.91 -10.25 14.32
CA ASN A 41 -13.73 -11.39 14.68
C ASN A 41 -13.81 -11.64 16.20
N CYS A 42 -12.92 -11.00 16.99
CA CYS A 42 -12.93 -11.09 18.45
C CYS A 42 -13.97 -10.15 19.09
N ALA A 43 -14.55 -9.19 18.36
CA ALA A 43 -15.47 -8.19 18.91
C ALA A 43 -16.69 -8.81 19.62
N GLN A 44 -17.26 -9.88 19.03
CA GLN A 44 -18.39 -10.59 19.62
C GLN A 44 -18.01 -11.27 20.94
N LEU A 45 -16.80 -11.86 21.03
CA LEU A 45 -16.31 -12.51 22.24
C LEU A 45 -16.12 -11.49 23.38
N ILE A 46 -15.57 -10.32 23.06
CA ILE A 46 -15.38 -9.22 24.03
C ILE A 46 -16.74 -8.72 24.53
N SER A 47 -17.69 -8.46 23.63
CA SER A 47 -19.05 -8.01 23.98
C SER A 47 -19.77 -9.02 24.89
N GLN A 48 -19.67 -10.31 24.59
CA GLN A 48 -20.23 -11.37 25.44
C GLN A 48 -19.62 -11.39 26.84
N GLN A 49 -18.30 -11.20 26.98
CA GLN A 49 -17.65 -11.16 28.29
C GLN A 49 -18.04 -9.92 29.12
N ILE A 50 -18.16 -8.74 28.48
CA ILE A 50 -18.58 -7.51 29.16
C ILE A 50 -20.03 -7.63 29.66
N ASN A 51 -20.94 -8.14 28.82
CA ASN A 51 -22.35 -8.30 29.19
C ASN A 51 -22.56 -9.34 30.30
N LYS A 52 -21.77 -10.42 30.31
CA LYS A 52 -21.76 -11.40 31.42
C LYS A 52 -21.38 -10.73 32.75
N LYS A 53 -20.42 -9.80 32.76
CA LYS A 53 -20.05 -9.04 33.96
C LYS A 53 -21.15 -8.07 34.42
N LYS A 54 -21.97 -7.54 33.50
CA LYS A 54 -23.07 -6.59 33.79
C LYS A 54 -24.39 -7.23 34.25
N LYS A 55 -24.45 -8.55 34.48
CA LYS A 55 -25.67 -9.28 34.95
C LYS A 55 -26.92 -9.09 34.06
N GLU A 56 -26.79 -8.73 32.79
CA GLU A 56 -27.92 -8.80 31.85
C GLU A 56 -28.15 -10.25 31.41
N LYS A 57 -28.92 -10.99 32.22
CA LYS A 57 -29.47 -12.30 31.86
C LYS A 57 -30.56 -12.08 30.80
N ASN A 58 -30.26 -12.20 29.50
CA ASN A 58 -31.24 -12.66 28.47
C ASN A 58 -30.76 -12.70 27.00
N LYS A 59 -29.46 -12.87 26.68
CA LYS A 59 -29.06 -13.22 25.30
C LYS A 59 -28.52 -14.65 25.21
N LYS A 60 -29.19 -15.49 24.40
CA LYS A 60 -28.71 -16.82 23.98
C LYS A 60 -27.24 -16.68 23.56
N THR A 61 -26.36 -17.39 24.25
CA THR A 61 -24.93 -17.36 23.95
C THR A 61 -24.72 -18.12 22.65
N ILE A 62 -24.54 -17.41 21.53
CA ILE A 62 -24.14 -18.03 20.27
C ILE A 62 -22.73 -18.56 20.50
N GLU A 63 -22.56 -19.88 20.40
CA GLU A 63 -21.26 -20.54 20.52
C GLU A 63 -20.47 -20.23 19.24
N ILE A 64 -19.52 -19.29 19.35
CA ILE A 64 -18.67 -18.91 18.23
C ILE A 64 -17.66 -20.03 18.02
N GLU A 65 -17.69 -20.62 16.83
CA GLU A 65 -16.76 -21.66 16.45
C GLU A 65 -15.34 -21.11 16.41
N LYS A 66 -14.44 -21.71 17.21
CA LYS A 66 -13.05 -21.25 17.29
C LYS A 66 -12.26 -21.73 16.06
N PRO A 67 -11.42 -20.86 15.46
CA PRO A 67 -10.46 -21.27 14.44
C PRO A 67 -9.63 -22.48 14.89
N GLY A 68 -9.40 -23.42 13.96
CA GLY A 68 -8.72 -24.69 14.21
C GLY A 68 -9.68 -25.87 14.47
N LYS A 69 -10.97 -25.63 14.76
CA LYS A 69 -11.94 -26.74 14.88
C LYS A 69 -12.18 -27.43 13.54
N GLU A 70 -12.09 -26.69 12.43
CA GLU A 70 -12.13 -27.23 11.07
C GLU A 70 -11.01 -28.25 10.79
N SER A 71 -9.88 -28.17 11.52
CA SER A 71 -8.76 -29.09 11.41
C SER A 71 -8.86 -30.29 12.35
N TYR A 72 -9.81 -30.30 13.29
CA TYR A 72 -10.02 -31.41 14.22
C TYR A 72 -10.77 -32.56 13.53
N ARG A 73 -10.02 -33.45 12.89
CA ARG A 73 -10.56 -34.61 12.18
C ARG A 73 -10.89 -35.76 13.13
N LYS A 74 -12.13 -36.24 13.10
CA LYS A 74 -12.60 -37.42 13.85
C LYS A 74 -12.44 -38.73 13.08
N THR A 75 -12.74 -38.73 11.77
CA THR A 75 -12.62 -39.90 10.87
C THR A 75 -12.13 -39.45 9.51
N ARG A 76 -11.43 -40.34 8.78
CA ARG A 76 -10.97 -40.11 7.39
C ARG A 76 -12.03 -40.44 6.34
N GLU A 77 -13.13 -41.07 6.74
CA GLU A 77 -14.25 -41.40 5.85
C GLU A 77 -15.02 -40.13 5.42
N ASN A 78 -15.04 -39.12 6.29
CA ASN A 78 -15.68 -37.84 6.01
C ASN A 78 -14.69 -36.88 5.35
N LEU A 79 -14.64 -36.93 4.02
CA LEU A 79 -13.79 -36.04 3.22
C LEU A 79 -14.35 -34.62 3.17
N THR A 80 -13.56 -33.67 3.68
CA THR A 80 -13.86 -32.23 3.55
C THR A 80 -13.58 -31.74 2.12
N THR A 81 -14.06 -30.55 1.78
CA THR A 81 -13.70 -29.92 0.50
C THR A 81 -12.19 -29.76 0.35
N MET A 82 -11.48 -29.38 1.42
CA MET A 82 -10.03 -29.27 1.42
C MET A 82 -9.36 -30.62 1.16
N ASP A 83 -9.89 -31.72 1.68
CA ASP A 83 -9.35 -33.06 1.40
C ASP A 83 -9.42 -33.41 -0.07
N LYS A 84 -10.59 -33.19 -0.69
CA LYS A 84 -10.80 -33.45 -2.11
C LYS A 84 -9.86 -32.61 -2.97
N LEU A 85 -9.68 -31.33 -2.64
CA LEU A 85 -8.78 -30.43 -3.34
C LEU A 85 -7.31 -30.89 -3.23
N HIS A 86 -6.84 -31.23 -2.03
CA HIS A 86 -5.45 -31.69 -1.85
C HIS A 86 -5.19 -33.04 -2.52
N MET A 87 -6.15 -33.97 -2.48
CA MET A 87 -6.04 -35.24 -3.19
C MET A 87 -5.92 -35.01 -4.70
N ALA A 88 -6.84 -34.22 -5.29
CA ALA A 88 -6.81 -33.91 -6.71
C ALA A 88 -5.51 -33.18 -7.11
N LEU A 89 -5.04 -32.24 -6.28
CA LEU A 89 -3.78 -31.53 -6.52
C LEU A 89 -2.59 -32.50 -6.54
N THR A 90 -2.52 -33.40 -5.57
CA THR A 90 -1.40 -34.35 -5.44
C THR A 90 -1.30 -35.27 -6.67
N GLU A 91 -2.43 -35.85 -7.10
CA GLU A 91 -2.49 -36.75 -8.26
C GLU A 91 -2.14 -36.02 -9.57
N LEU A 92 -2.63 -34.79 -9.73
CA LEU A 92 -2.36 -34.00 -10.93
C LEU A 92 -0.92 -33.49 -10.96
N CYS A 93 -0.39 -33.02 -9.83
CA CYS A 93 1.01 -32.61 -9.71
C CYS A 93 1.96 -33.79 -9.94
N PHE A 94 1.63 -34.99 -9.47
CA PHE A 94 2.38 -36.20 -9.79
C PHE A 94 2.48 -36.39 -11.31
N SER A 95 1.36 -36.25 -12.03
CA SER A 95 1.32 -36.38 -13.49
C SER A 95 2.13 -35.29 -14.21
N ILE A 96 2.06 -34.03 -13.73
CA ILE A 96 2.83 -32.90 -14.28
C ILE A 96 4.34 -33.08 -14.04
N ASN A 97 4.73 -33.61 -12.88
CA ASN A 97 6.12 -33.79 -12.51
C ASN A 97 6.72 -35.14 -13.00
N TYR A 98 5.90 -36.03 -13.56
CA TYR A 98 6.31 -37.39 -13.95
C TYR A 98 7.44 -37.40 -14.98
N PHE A 99 7.36 -36.51 -15.98
CA PHE A 99 8.43 -36.30 -16.95
C PHE A 99 8.89 -34.84 -16.91
N SER A 100 10.20 -34.63 -16.81
CA SER A 100 10.79 -33.29 -16.92
C SER A 100 10.62 -32.70 -18.32
N ASN A 101 10.68 -33.55 -19.34
CA ASN A 101 10.65 -33.18 -20.76
C ASN A 101 9.87 -34.25 -21.54
N ILE A 102 9.11 -33.84 -22.54
CA ILE A 102 8.43 -34.73 -23.49
C ILE A 102 8.86 -34.32 -24.90
N ASN A 103 9.51 -35.24 -25.62
CA ASN A 103 9.96 -35.00 -27.00
C ASN A 103 8.89 -35.52 -27.98
N VAL A 104 8.40 -34.62 -28.84
CA VAL A 104 7.40 -34.92 -29.85
C VAL A 104 7.93 -34.36 -31.15
N TRP A 105 8.47 -35.25 -32.00
CA TRP A 105 9.21 -34.87 -33.21
C TRP A 105 10.46 -34.06 -32.81
N GLU A 106 10.74 -32.96 -33.51
CA GLU A 106 11.88 -32.06 -33.22
C GLU A 106 11.60 -31.03 -32.09
N TYR A 107 10.48 -31.19 -31.37
CA TYR A 107 10.07 -30.24 -30.33
C TYR A 107 10.12 -30.89 -28.94
N THR A 108 10.66 -30.16 -27.98
CA THR A 108 10.72 -30.55 -26.57
C THR A 108 9.72 -29.72 -25.79
N PHE A 109 8.83 -30.40 -25.07
CA PHE A 109 7.84 -29.81 -24.19
C PHE A 109 8.24 -30.02 -22.73
N ALA A 110 8.09 -29.00 -21.89
CA ALA A 110 8.38 -29.09 -20.47
C ALA A 110 7.09 -28.87 -19.65
N PRO A 111 6.42 -29.94 -19.16
CA PRO A 111 5.11 -29.83 -18.50
C PRO A 111 5.07 -28.83 -17.33
N ARG A 112 6.13 -28.79 -16.51
CA ARG A 112 6.25 -27.87 -15.38
C ARG A 112 6.21 -26.39 -15.75
N GLU A 113 6.69 -26.02 -16.94
CA GLU A 113 6.73 -24.63 -17.40
C GLU A 113 5.33 -24.08 -17.69
N TYR A 114 4.42 -24.94 -18.18
CA TYR A 114 3.00 -24.59 -18.34
C TYR A 114 2.39 -24.23 -16.99
N LEU A 115 2.64 -25.06 -15.95
CA LEU A 115 2.15 -24.78 -14.60
C LEU A 115 2.76 -23.50 -14.04
N HIS A 116 4.08 -23.31 -14.17
CA HIS A 116 4.76 -22.07 -13.74
C HIS A 116 4.08 -20.82 -14.35
N GLN A 117 3.90 -20.80 -15.67
CA GLN A 117 3.29 -19.66 -16.36
C GLN A 117 1.84 -19.40 -15.91
N HIS A 118 1.04 -20.45 -15.70
CA HIS A 118 -0.32 -20.31 -15.20
C HIS A 118 -0.37 -19.79 -13.76
N LEU A 119 0.56 -20.23 -12.90
CA LEU A 119 0.65 -19.76 -11.52
C LEU A 119 1.05 -18.29 -11.44
N GLU A 120 2.05 -17.87 -12.22
CA GLU A 120 2.49 -16.47 -12.31
C GLU A 120 1.34 -15.55 -12.76
N ASN A 121 0.68 -15.90 -13.86
CA ASN A 121 -0.46 -15.14 -14.37
C ASN A 121 -1.64 -15.10 -13.39
N ARG A 122 -1.93 -16.23 -12.73
CA ARG A 122 -3.03 -16.32 -11.77
C ARG A 122 -2.73 -15.51 -10.51
N PHE A 123 -1.50 -15.56 -10.02
CA PHE A 123 -1.07 -14.85 -8.83
C PHE A 123 -1.07 -13.34 -9.06
N ALA A 124 -0.53 -12.85 -10.18
CA ALA A 124 -0.60 -11.43 -10.56
C ALA A 124 -2.04 -10.91 -10.58
N LYS A 125 -2.97 -11.66 -11.19
CA LYS A 125 -4.40 -11.32 -11.19
C LYS A 125 -5.04 -11.39 -9.79
N ALA A 126 -4.63 -12.36 -8.97
CA ALA A 126 -5.13 -12.50 -7.60
C ALA A 126 -4.73 -11.29 -6.74
N LEU A 127 -3.48 -10.84 -6.85
CA LEU A 127 -2.93 -9.72 -6.09
C LEU A 127 -3.78 -8.45 -6.27
N VAL A 128 -4.07 -8.07 -7.52
CA VAL A 128 -4.92 -6.90 -7.82
C VAL A 128 -6.38 -7.17 -7.44
N GLY A 129 -6.90 -8.37 -7.71
CA GLY A 129 -8.27 -8.75 -7.35
C GLY A 129 -8.54 -8.66 -5.84
N MET A 130 -7.57 -9.00 -5.00
CA MET A 130 -7.67 -8.93 -3.53
C MET A 130 -7.66 -7.49 -3.01
N VAL A 131 -7.26 -6.49 -3.80
CA VAL A 131 -7.35 -5.07 -3.41
C VAL A 131 -8.81 -4.63 -3.29
N MET A 132 -9.73 -5.32 -3.98
CA MET A 132 -11.18 -5.06 -3.93
C MET A 132 -11.54 -3.58 -4.20
N TYR A 133 -10.78 -2.92 -5.07
CA TYR A 133 -11.02 -1.51 -5.39
C TYR A 133 -12.26 -1.34 -6.26
N ASN A 134 -13.22 -0.54 -5.79
CA ASN A 134 -14.40 -0.16 -6.54
C ASN A 134 -14.40 1.36 -6.77
N ALA A 135 -14.28 1.79 -8.03
CA ALA A 135 -14.23 3.20 -8.41
C ALA A 135 -15.55 3.94 -8.16
N ASP A 136 -16.68 3.25 -8.18
CA ASP A 136 -18.00 3.85 -7.99
C ASP A 136 -18.25 4.17 -6.52
N THR A 137 -17.87 3.26 -5.62
CA THR A 137 -18.07 3.42 -4.16
C THR A 137 -16.85 4.01 -3.45
N ASN A 138 -15.69 4.08 -4.11
CA ASN A 138 -14.38 4.38 -3.53
C ASN A 138 -13.98 3.42 -2.39
N GLU A 139 -14.50 2.19 -2.42
CA GLU A 139 -14.14 1.15 -1.46
C GLU A 139 -12.83 0.49 -1.87
N ILE A 140 -12.01 0.16 -0.88
CA ILE A 140 -10.76 -0.56 -1.05
C ILE A 140 -10.50 -1.44 0.17
N ALA A 141 -9.87 -2.59 -0.02
CA ALA A 141 -9.41 -3.42 1.08
C ALA A 141 -8.43 -2.67 1.98
N LYS A 142 -8.47 -2.95 3.28
CA LYS A 142 -7.47 -2.42 4.22
C LYS A 142 -6.10 -3.04 3.92
N PRO A 143 -5.00 -2.27 3.95
CA PRO A 143 -3.66 -2.81 3.74
C PRO A 143 -3.34 -4.05 4.57
N SER A 144 -3.72 -4.09 5.85
CA SER A 144 -3.47 -5.22 6.74
C SER A 144 -4.23 -6.49 6.33
N GLU A 145 -5.49 -6.36 5.92
CA GLU A 145 -6.32 -7.47 5.45
C GLU A 145 -5.82 -8.02 4.11
N LEU A 146 -5.42 -7.13 3.20
CA LEU A 146 -4.79 -7.50 1.94
C LEU A 146 -3.47 -8.24 2.19
N LEU A 147 -2.59 -7.71 3.04
CA LEU A 147 -1.31 -8.33 3.38
C LEU A 147 -1.46 -9.74 3.95
N ILE A 148 -2.44 -9.95 4.83
CA ILE A 148 -2.73 -11.28 5.39
C ILE A 148 -3.20 -12.24 4.28
N SER A 149 -4.06 -11.77 3.37
CA SER A 149 -4.53 -12.57 2.23
C SER A 149 -3.39 -12.92 1.27
N VAL A 150 -2.49 -11.96 0.97
CA VAL A 150 -1.29 -12.19 0.16
C VAL A 150 -0.38 -13.22 0.83
N LYS A 151 -0.11 -13.09 2.13
CA LYS A 151 0.70 -14.06 2.90
C LYS A 151 0.07 -15.45 2.88
N ALA A 152 -1.25 -15.56 3.05
CA ALA A 152 -1.96 -16.84 2.96
C ALA A 152 -1.83 -17.48 1.57
N TYR A 153 -1.97 -16.67 0.51
CA TYR A 153 -1.81 -17.11 -0.88
C TYR A 153 -0.38 -17.60 -1.15
N MET A 154 0.63 -16.84 -0.71
CA MET A 154 2.04 -17.20 -0.83
C MET A 154 2.36 -18.50 -0.09
N ASN A 155 1.82 -18.69 1.12
CA ASN A 155 2.02 -19.94 1.86
C ASN A 155 1.52 -21.16 1.07
N VAL A 156 0.35 -21.07 0.44
CA VAL A 156 -0.17 -22.16 -0.41
C VAL A 156 0.73 -22.38 -1.62
N LEU A 157 1.12 -21.33 -2.33
CA LEU A 157 2.02 -21.45 -3.49
C LEU A 157 3.36 -22.08 -3.11
N GLN A 158 3.94 -21.72 -1.96
CA GLN A 158 5.18 -22.34 -1.48
C GLN A 158 5.01 -23.85 -1.27
N THR A 159 3.85 -24.31 -0.81
CA THR A 159 3.61 -25.76 -0.65
C THR A 159 3.57 -26.52 -1.98
N VAL A 160 3.36 -25.85 -3.11
CA VAL A 160 3.36 -26.47 -4.45
C VAL A 160 4.74 -27.05 -4.78
N GLU A 161 5.82 -26.45 -4.27
CA GLU A 161 7.20 -26.95 -4.46
C GLU A 161 7.40 -28.37 -3.91
N ASN A 162 6.58 -28.79 -2.93
CA ASN A 162 6.63 -30.14 -2.39
C ASN A 162 6.12 -31.20 -3.38
N TYR A 163 5.33 -30.79 -4.38
CA TYR A 163 4.70 -31.70 -5.35
C TYR A 163 5.33 -31.62 -6.74
N VAL A 164 5.76 -30.43 -7.15
CA VAL A 164 6.36 -30.19 -8.48
C VAL A 164 7.64 -29.37 -8.30
N HIS A 165 8.70 -29.76 -9.00
CA HIS A 165 9.97 -29.02 -9.00
C HIS A 165 9.88 -27.73 -9.83
N ILE A 166 9.22 -26.72 -9.26
CA ILE A 166 9.05 -25.37 -9.79
C ILE A 166 9.69 -24.39 -8.81
N ASP A 167 10.37 -23.37 -9.32
CA ASP A 167 10.89 -22.27 -8.52
C ASP A 167 9.77 -21.25 -8.24
N ILE A 168 9.09 -21.39 -7.10
CA ILE A 168 8.02 -20.47 -6.69
C ILE A 168 8.60 -19.13 -6.23
N THR A 169 9.86 -19.12 -5.77
CA THR A 169 10.55 -17.87 -5.41
C THR A 169 10.65 -16.93 -6.60
N ARG A 170 10.94 -17.46 -7.81
CA ARG A 170 10.92 -16.68 -9.04
C ARG A 170 9.54 -16.10 -9.36
N VAL A 171 8.48 -16.88 -9.17
CA VAL A 171 7.08 -16.41 -9.34
C VAL A 171 6.79 -15.25 -8.38
N PHE A 172 7.19 -15.36 -7.11
CA PHE A 172 7.02 -14.28 -6.14
C PHE A 172 7.78 -13.02 -6.53
N ASN A 173 9.06 -13.16 -6.88
CA ASN A 173 9.89 -12.02 -7.26
C ASN A 173 9.31 -11.27 -8.46
N ASN A 174 8.86 -11.99 -9.50
CA ASN A 174 8.25 -11.37 -10.67
C ASN A 174 6.94 -10.65 -10.32
N CYS A 175 6.00 -11.36 -9.70
CA CYS A 175 4.67 -10.79 -9.43
C CYS A 175 4.71 -9.66 -8.41
N LEU A 176 5.36 -9.87 -7.25
CA LEU A 176 5.35 -8.90 -6.16
C LEU A 176 6.16 -7.64 -6.51
N LEU A 177 7.31 -7.78 -7.19
CA LEU A 177 8.09 -6.63 -7.60
C LEU A 177 7.34 -5.76 -8.59
N GLN A 178 6.64 -6.37 -9.56
CA GLN A 178 5.80 -5.62 -10.49
C GLN A 178 4.70 -4.83 -9.77
N GLN A 179 4.09 -5.38 -8.72
CA GLN A 179 3.05 -4.67 -7.95
C GLN A 179 3.54 -3.42 -7.19
N THR A 180 4.87 -3.20 -7.13
CA THR A 180 5.47 -1.98 -6.56
C THR A 180 5.60 -0.83 -7.55
N GLN A 181 5.37 -1.07 -8.84
CA GLN A 181 5.49 -0.08 -9.93
C GLN A 181 4.15 0.61 -10.20
N GLN A 182 4.09 1.62 -11.08
CA GLN A 182 2.82 2.28 -11.41
C GLN A 182 1.88 1.39 -12.24
N VAL A 183 2.46 0.63 -13.17
CA VAL A 183 1.77 -0.30 -14.06
C VAL A 183 2.53 -1.62 -14.11
N ASP A 184 1.81 -2.71 -14.37
CA ASP A 184 2.42 -4.01 -14.60
C ASP A 184 2.93 -4.15 -16.05
N THR A 185 3.44 -5.34 -16.41
CA THR A 185 3.93 -5.61 -17.77
C THR A 185 2.85 -5.61 -18.85
N HIS A 186 1.58 -5.65 -18.47
CA HIS A 186 0.42 -5.60 -19.36
C HIS A 186 -0.18 -4.19 -19.46
N GLY A 187 0.32 -3.24 -18.68
CA GLY A 187 -0.19 -1.86 -18.61
C GLY A 187 -1.33 -1.67 -17.61
N ASP A 188 -1.63 -2.68 -16.79
CA ASP A 188 -2.69 -2.62 -15.79
C ASP A 188 -2.19 -1.93 -14.51
N LYS A 189 -3.09 -1.25 -13.80
CA LYS A 189 -2.77 -0.59 -12.52
C LYS A 189 -2.43 -1.63 -11.45
N THR A 190 -1.33 -1.37 -10.74
CA THR A 190 -0.83 -2.22 -9.65
C THR A 190 -1.44 -1.86 -8.29
N ILE A 191 -1.15 -2.67 -7.27
CA ILE A 191 -1.44 -2.35 -5.86
C ILE A 191 -0.90 -0.96 -5.49
N ALA A 192 0.37 -0.66 -5.81
CA ALA A 192 0.99 0.62 -5.48
C ALA A 192 0.24 1.82 -6.10
N ALA A 193 -0.13 1.72 -7.38
CA ALA A 193 -0.87 2.79 -8.05
C ALA A 193 -2.29 2.97 -7.49
N ILE A 194 -3.01 1.87 -7.22
CA ILE A 194 -4.37 1.91 -6.70
C ILE A 194 -4.41 2.55 -5.31
N TYR A 195 -3.55 2.12 -4.37
CA TYR A 195 -3.48 2.75 -3.05
C TYR A 195 -2.98 4.19 -3.12
N THR A 196 -2.00 4.50 -3.98
CA THR A 196 -1.52 5.87 -4.15
C THR A 196 -2.66 6.80 -4.56
N GLN A 197 -3.45 6.38 -5.56
CA GLN A 197 -4.63 7.12 -6.00
C GLN A 197 -5.68 7.25 -4.89
N TRP A 198 -5.96 6.17 -4.16
CA TRP A 198 -6.96 6.20 -3.10
C TRP A 198 -6.55 7.14 -1.95
N TYR A 199 -5.31 7.09 -1.46
CA TYR A 199 -4.86 8.00 -0.41
C TYR A 199 -4.89 9.47 -0.85
N SER A 200 -4.48 9.78 -2.09
CA SER A 200 -4.45 11.16 -2.57
C SER A 200 -5.84 11.72 -2.89
N GLU A 201 -6.66 10.97 -3.64
CA GLU A 201 -7.93 11.46 -4.19
C GLU A 201 -9.14 11.20 -3.29
N VAL A 202 -9.08 10.19 -2.41
CA VAL A 202 -10.20 9.76 -1.55
C VAL A 202 -9.99 10.21 -0.12
N LEU A 203 -8.87 9.82 0.51
CA LEU A 203 -8.61 10.13 1.92
C LEU A 203 -8.20 11.60 2.11
N LEU A 204 -7.09 12.04 1.52
CA LEU A 204 -6.54 13.38 1.73
C LEU A 204 -7.42 14.50 1.15
N ARG A 205 -8.18 14.20 0.09
CA ARG A 205 -9.19 15.13 -0.43
C ARG A 205 -10.28 15.42 0.60
N ARG A 206 -10.74 14.41 1.35
CA ARG A 206 -11.74 14.57 2.43
C ARG A 206 -11.18 15.22 3.69
N VAL A 207 -9.86 15.12 3.92
CA VAL A 207 -9.20 15.92 4.96
C VAL A 207 -9.29 17.40 4.60
N SER A 208 -9.06 17.74 3.32
CA SER A 208 -9.17 19.13 2.83
C SER A 208 -10.59 19.70 2.93
N THR A 209 -11.63 18.87 2.96
CA THR A 209 -13.02 19.30 3.19
C THR A 209 -13.40 19.46 4.66
N GLY A 210 -12.47 19.18 5.59
CA GLY A 210 -12.68 19.36 7.04
C GLY A 210 -13.45 18.23 7.72
N ASN A 211 -13.64 17.07 7.08
CA ASN A 211 -14.37 15.94 7.70
C ASN A 211 -13.45 15.02 8.53
N ILE A 212 -12.17 15.05 8.22
CA ILE A 212 -11.13 14.17 8.77
C ILE A 212 -9.99 15.07 9.26
N ILE A 213 -9.41 14.75 10.42
CA ILE A 213 -8.26 15.46 10.98
C ILE A 213 -7.12 14.50 11.26
N PHE A 214 -5.90 15.01 11.30
CA PHE A 214 -4.75 14.25 11.77
C PHE A 214 -4.61 14.35 13.29
N SER A 215 -4.58 13.20 13.99
CA SER A 215 -4.39 13.14 15.44
C SER A 215 -2.97 12.68 15.77
N MET A 216 -2.16 13.57 16.34
CA MET A 216 -0.81 13.23 16.82
C MET A 216 -0.82 12.17 17.92
N ASN A 217 -1.83 12.18 18.79
CA ASN A 217 -1.94 11.24 19.90
C ASN A 217 -2.23 9.81 19.43
N GLN A 218 -3.08 9.67 18.41
CA GLN A 218 -3.41 8.37 17.83
C GLN A 218 -2.47 7.97 16.68
N ARG A 219 -1.64 8.91 16.20
CA ARG A 219 -0.78 8.75 15.01
C ARG A 219 -1.57 8.19 13.83
N SER A 220 -2.73 8.79 13.56
CA SER A 220 -3.68 8.35 12.54
C SER A 220 -4.60 9.50 12.12
N PHE A 221 -5.27 9.35 10.98
CA PHE A 221 -6.35 10.23 10.57
C PHE A 221 -7.68 9.77 11.14
N VAL A 222 -8.43 10.70 11.72
CA VAL A 222 -9.63 10.45 12.53
C VAL A 222 -10.80 11.23 11.94
N SER A 223 -11.97 10.62 11.88
CA SER A 223 -13.19 11.33 11.50
C SER A 223 -13.68 12.20 12.66
N ILE A 224 -14.03 13.45 12.38
CA ILE A 224 -14.69 14.34 13.35
C ILE A 224 -16.18 14.53 13.08
N THR A 225 -16.66 13.96 11.98
CA THR A 225 -18.08 13.98 11.61
C THR A 225 -18.80 12.75 12.17
N ALA A 226 -20.10 12.86 12.40
CA ALA A 226 -20.92 11.78 12.95
C ALA A 226 -20.74 10.48 12.14
N GLU A 227 -20.71 9.33 12.84
CA GLU A 227 -20.56 8.01 12.23
C GLU A 227 -21.53 7.83 11.05
N GLY A 228 -21.00 7.43 9.89
CA GLY A 228 -21.78 7.19 8.65
C GLY A 228 -21.87 8.38 7.68
N SER A 229 -21.32 9.55 8.01
CA SER A 229 -21.20 10.70 7.08
C SER A 229 -20.21 10.43 5.92
N ILE A 230 -19.20 9.62 6.18
CA ILE A 230 -18.16 9.22 5.23
C ILE A 230 -18.22 7.70 5.03
N PRO A 231 -17.94 7.19 3.81
CA PRO A 231 -18.16 5.79 3.47
C PRO A 231 -17.14 4.83 4.11
N PHE A 232 -16.12 5.33 4.80
CA PHE A 232 -15.08 4.53 5.44
C PHE A 232 -14.55 5.21 6.71
N ASN A 233 -13.97 4.42 7.60
CA ASN A 233 -13.29 4.92 8.81
C ASN A 233 -11.82 5.21 8.49
N PRO A 234 -11.35 6.48 8.50
CA PRO A 234 -9.98 6.83 8.12
C PRO A 234 -8.92 6.20 9.03
N GLU A 235 -9.27 5.91 10.28
CA GLU A 235 -8.39 5.26 11.26
C GLU A 235 -8.00 3.85 10.81
N GLU A 236 -8.92 3.14 10.16
CA GLU A 236 -8.74 1.77 9.68
C GLU A 236 -7.90 1.67 8.38
N TYR A 237 -7.38 2.81 7.91
CA TYR A 237 -6.49 2.88 6.74
C TYR A 237 -5.20 3.66 7.01
N SER A 238 -5.14 4.47 8.06
CA SER A 238 -4.03 5.42 8.24
C SER A 238 -3.31 5.29 9.58
N ASP A 239 -3.69 4.31 10.42
CA ASP A 239 -2.93 4.01 11.61
C ASP A 239 -1.54 3.43 11.26
N VAL A 240 -0.71 3.27 12.29
CA VAL A 240 0.64 2.74 12.14
C VAL A 240 0.65 1.31 11.60
N ASN A 241 -0.34 0.48 11.93
CA ASN A 241 -0.38 -0.91 11.49
C ASN A 241 -0.72 -1.01 10.00
N GLU A 242 -1.68 -0.23 9.54
CA GLU A 242 -2.10 -0.17 8.15
C GLU A 242 -1.01 0.42 7.26
N LEU A 243 -0.33 1.47 7.71
CA LEU A 243 0.77 2.05 6.93
C LEU A 243 2.03 1.18 6.91
N ARG A 244 2.29 0.39 7.96
CA ARG A 244 3.32 -0.66 7.93
C ARG A 244 2.93 -1.79 6.97
N ALA A 245 1.67 -2.22 6.99
CA ALA A 245 1.18 -3.25 6.07
C ALA A 245 1.26 -2.77 4.61
N LEU A 246 0.90 -1.51 4.35
CA LEU A 246 1.08 -0.87 3.05
C LEU A 246 2.54 -0.87 2.62
N ALA A 247 3.45 -0.43 3.50
CA ALA A 247 4.88 -0.42 3.22
C ALA A 247 5.45 -1.82 2.95
N GLU A 248 4.95 -2.87 3.62
CA GLU A 248 5.33 -4.26 3.33
C GLU A 248 4.81 -4.74 1.96
N LEU A 249 3.62 -4.30 1.54
CA LEU A 249 3.03 -4.65 0.25
C LEU A 249 3.71 -3.98 -0.95
N ILE A 250 3.96 -2.67 -0.86
CA ILE A 250 4.40 -1.86 -2.01
C ILE A 250 5.90 -1.51 -1.96
N GLY A 251 6.56 -1.75 -0.82
CA GLY A 251 7.99 -1.58 -0.64
C GLY A 251 8.49 -0.14 -0.87
N PRO A 252 9.83 0.04 -0.92
CA PRO A 252 10.44 1.35 -1.18
C PRO A 252 10.00 2.00 -2.50
N TYR A 253 9.80 1.21 -3.57
CA TYR A 253 9.40 1.72 -4.87
C TYR A 253 7.99 2.33 -4.84
N GLY A 254 7.01 1.58 -4.32
CA GLY A 254 5.64 2.07 -4.22
C GLY A 254 5.50 3.20 -3.20
N MET A 255 6.25 3.15 -2.09
CA MET A 255 6.27 4.25 -1.13
C MET A 255 6.93 5.50 -1.69
N LYS A 256 7.95 5.37 -2.55
CA LYS A 256 8.53 6.49 -3.30
C LYS A 256 7.50 7.09 -4.27
N GLN A 257 6.77 6.25 -5.00
CA GLN A 257 5.68 6.72 -5.87
C GLN A 257 4.62 7.50 -5.08
N LEU A 258 4.10 6.93 -4.00
CA LEU A 258 3.13 7.59 -3.12
C LEU A 258 3.68 8.95 -2.69
N ASN A 259 4.93 8.98 -2.25
CA ASN A 259 5.59 10.17 -1.80
C ASN A 259 5.74 11.25 -2.90
N GLU A 260 6.11 10.86 -4.11
CA GLU A 260 6.18 11.78 -5.26
C GLU A 260 4.82 12.39 -5.58
N THR A 261 3.74 11.60 -5.52
CA THR A 261 2.36 12.11 -5.68
C THR A 261 2.00 13.12 -4.58
N LEU A 262 2.34 12.83 -3.33
CA LEU A 262 2.11 13.77 -2.22
C LEU A 262 2.89 15.07 -2.42
N MET A 263 4.17 14.99 -2.82
CA MET A 263 5.00 16.17 -3.05
C MET A 263 4.52 16.99 -4.24
N TRP A 264 3.97 16.34 -5.27
CA TRP A 264 3.32 17.02 -6.40
C TRP A 264 2.12 17.85 -5.94
N HIS A 265 1.27 17.31 -5.06
CA HIS A 265 0.15 18.07 -4.50
C HIS A 265 0.62 19.25 -3.63
N ILE A 266 1.67 19.08 -2.83
CA ILE A 266 2.25 20.18 -2.04
C ILE A 266 2.80 21.28 -2.96
N ALA A 267 3.57 20.90 -3.98
CA ALA A 267 4.12 21.87 -4.93
C ALA A 267 3.01 22.69 -5.60
N SER A 268 1.87 22.07 -5.92
CA SER A 268 0.69 22.76 -6.44
C SER A 268 0.11 23.77 -5.43
N GLN A 269 0.04 23.42 -4.15
CA GLN A 269 -0.38 24.37 -3.10
C GLN A 269 0.62 25.53 -2.95
N VAL A 270 1.93 25.26 -3.04
CA VAL A 270 2.98 26.29 -2.96
C VAL A 270 2.85 27.30 -4.11
N ILE A 271 2.52 26.86 -5.33
CA ILE A 271 2.29 27.76 -6.48
C ILE A 271 1.11 28.69 -6.20
N GLU A 272 0.01 28.17 -5.66
CA GLU A 272 -1.15 28.99 -5.32
C GLU A 272 -0.84 29.96 -4.16
N LEU A 273 -0.05 29.54 -3.17
CA LEU A 273 0.43 30.41 -2.11
C LEU A 273 1.31 31.55 -2.65
N LYS A 274 2.19 31.27 -3.61
CA LYS A 274 2.99 32.31 -4.28
C LYS A 274 2.11 33.36 -4.97
N LYS A 275 1.03 32.96 -5.64
CA LYS A 275 0.07 33.92 -6.25
C LYS A 275 -0.59 34.82 -5.21
N LEU A 276 -0.91 34.27 -4.03
CA LEU A 276 -1.48 35.03 -2.92
C LEU A 276 -0.46 36.02 -2.33
N ALA A 277 0.80 35.62 -2.20
CA ALA A 277 1.89 36.50 -1.77
C ALA A 277 2.12 37.64 -2.78
N GLU A 278 2.10 37.34 -4.08
CA GLU A 278 2.24 38.36 -5.14
C GLU A 278 1.11 39.38 -5.11
N THR A 279 -0.13 38.91 -4.97
CA THR A 279 -1.32 39.79 -4.89
C THR A 279 -1.24 40.78 -3.71
N ASN A 280 -0.55 40.40 -2.63
CA ASN A 280 -0.40 41.21 -1.42
C ASN A 280 1.01 41.79 -1.25
N LYS A 281 1.88 41.75 -2.27
CA LYS A 281 3.31 42.04 -2.19
C LYS A 281 3.64 43.38 -1.51
N GLU A 282 3.01 44.47 -1.96
CA GLU A 282 3.26 45.81 -1.40
C GLU A 282 2.89 45.91 0.09
N VAL A 283 1.74 45.32 0.46
CA VAL A 283 1.26 45.33 1.85
C VAL A 283 2.17 44.47 2.72
N LEU A 284 2.58 43.29 2.25
CA LEU A 284 3.49 42.39 2.96
C LEU A 284 4.89 43.02 3.16
N GLN A 285 5.41 43.76 2.17
CA GLN A 285 6.66 44.51 2.31
C GLN A 285 6.56 45.63 3.36
N GLN A 286 5.44 46.35 3.40
CA GLN A 286 5.19 47.38 4.40
C GLN A 286 5.05 46.78 5.81
N LEU A 287 4.34 45.64 5.93
CA LEU A 287 4.23 44.89 7.18
C LEU A 287 5.61 44.41 7.67
N ARG A 288 6.43 43.88 6.78
CA ARG A 288 7.79 43.40 7.10
C ARG A 288 8.73 44.52 7.55
N SER A 289 8.54 45.75 7.09
CA SER A 289 9.37 46.90 7.46
C SER A 289 8.84 47.71 8.65
N SER A 290 7.55 47.57 8.98
CA SER A 290 6.86 48.32 10.04
C SER A 290 6.44 47.45 11.23
N PHE A 291 7.12 46.31 11.44
CA PHE A 291 6.80 45.33 12.49
C PHE A 291 6.90 45.90 13.92
N ASP A 292 7.61 47.01 14.09
CA ASP A 292 7.83 47.74 15.34
C ASP A 292 6.72 48.78 15.64
N LYS A 293 5.76 48.98 14.72
CA LYS A 293 4.69 50.01 14.82
C LYS A 293 3.30 49.36 14.88
N PRO A 294 2.72 49.14 16.07
CA PRO A 294 1.46 48.39 16.23
C PRO A 294 0.26 49.00 15.48
N ASP A 295 0.13 50.32 15.47
CA ASP A 295 -0.99 51.01 14.81
C ASP A 295 -0.91 50.89 13.29
N ALA A 296 0.30 51.05 12.73
CA ALA A 296 0.54 50.84 11.30
C ALA A 296 0.30 49.37 10.90
N MET A 297 0.75 48.41 11.71
CA MET A 297 0.51 46.98 11.48
C MET A 297 -0.98 46.64 11.45
N ARG A 298 -1.78 47.22 12.36
CA ARG A 298 -3.23 46.96 12.42
C ARG A 298 -3.94 47.46 11.17
N GLU A 299 -3.58 48.64 10.67
CA GLU A 299 -4.18 49.19 9.44
C GLU A 299 -3.72 48.44 8.18
N LEU A 300 -2.44 48.05 8.12
CA LEU A 300 -1.93 47.24 7.01
C LEU A 300 -2.53 45.83 6.98
N PHE A 301 -2.76 45.20 8.13
CA PHE A 301 -3.38 43.88 8.20
C PHE A 301 -4.79 43.86 7.59
N LYS A 302 -5.59 44.92 7.81
CA LYS A 302 -6.94 45.05 7.22
C LYS A 302 -6.92 45.14 5.68
N ARG A 303 -5.76 45.49 5.09
CA ARG A 303 -5.58 45.59 3.63
C ARG A 303 -5.19 44.26 2.99
N LEU A 304 -4.91 43.22 3.78
CA LEU A 304 -4.61 41.88 3.27
C LEU A 304 -5.86 41.21 2.72
N ASN A 305 -5.75 40.66 1.52
CA ASN A 305 -6.82 39.92 0.88
C ASN A 305 -6.57 38.41 0.98
N ASN A 306 -7.65 37.63 1.09
CA ASN A 306 -7.63 36.16 1.04
C ASN A 306 -6.76 35.49 2.12
N VAL A 307 -6.71 36.06 3.33
CA VAL A 307 -5.95 35.51 4.47
C VAL A 307 -6.40 34.08 4.82
N ASP A 308 -7.71 33.80 4.78
CA ASP A 308 -8.26 32.47 5.05
C ASP A 308 -7.77 31.43 4.05
N ASN A 309 -7.60 31.82 2.77
CA ASN A 309 -7.06 30.92 1.74
C ASN A 309 -5.59 30.58 2.00
N VAL A 310 -4.80 31.51 2.52
CA VAL A 310 -3.40 31.24 2.91
C VAL A 310 -3.38 30.20 4.03
N LEU A 311 -4.18 30.40 5.08
CA LEU A 311 -4.27 29.48 6.22
C LEU A 311 -4.77 28.09 5.80
N GLN A 312 -5.81 28.04 4.95
CA GLN A 312 -6.36 26.79 4.45
C GLN A 312 -5.31 26.01 3.64
N ARG A 313 -4.60 26.66 2.71
CA ARG A 313 -3.59 26.01 1.88
C ARG A 313 -2.37 25.56 2.69
N MET A 314 -1.90 26.38 3.63
CA MET A 314 -0.83 25.98 4.55
C MET A 314 -1.23 24.79 5.44
N THR A 315 -2.50 24.74 5.87
CA THR A 315 -3.05 23.60 6.62
C THR A 315 -3.06 22.34 5.76
N ILE A 316 -3.49 22.42 4.50
CA ILE A 316 -3.44 21.29 3.55
C ILE A 316 -2.00 20.79 3.37
N VAL A 317 -1.03 21.69 3.21
CA VAL A 317 0.40 21.32 3.12
C VAL A 317 0.85 20.59 4.39
N GLY A 318 0.54 21.12 5.58
CA GLY A 318 0.88 20.50 6.86
C GLY A 318 0.27 19.11 7.04
N VAL A 319 -0.97 18.93 6.61
CA VAL A 319 -1.67 17.64 6.61
C VAL A 319 -0.96 16.61 5.72
N ILE A 320 -0.63 16.99 4.49
CA ILE A 320 0.02 16.07 3.54
C ILE A 320 1.41 15.67 4.05
N LEU A 321 2.17 16.63 4.61
CA LEU A 321 3.45 16.35 5.25
C LEU A 321 3.32 15.43 6.46
N SER A 322 2.26 15.58 7.25
CA SER A 322 1.99 14.72 8.41
C SER A 322 1.71 13.28 7.98
N PHE A 323 0.87 13.09 6.94
CA PHE A 323 0.64 11.77 6.36
C PHE A 323 1.93 11.17 5.81
N ARG A 324 2.73 11.95 5.07
CA ARG A 324 4.03 11.52 4.56
C ARG A 324 4.94 11.07 5.70
N GLN A 325 5.07 11.87 6.76
CA GLN A 325 5.97 11.57 7.87
C GLN A 325 5.60 10.23 8.52
N LEU A 326 4.30 9.99 8.69
CA LEU A 326 3.81 8.72 9.22
C LEU A 326 4.11 7.55 8.28
N ALA A 327 3.85 7.71 6.98
CA ALA A 327 4.12 6.72 5.95
C ALA A 327 5.63 6.36 5.86
N GLN A 328 6.51 7.37 5.87
CA GLN A 328 7.96 7.17 5.83
C GLN A 328 8.50 6.50 7.11
N ALA A 329 7.98 6.89 8.28
CA ALA A 329 8.34 6.21 9.53
C ALA A 329 7.95 4.73 9.50
N CYS A 330 6.76 4.40 8.99
CA CYS A 330 6.32 3.01 8.85
C CYS A 330 7.17 2.23 7.83
N LEU A 331 7.61 2.88 6.74
CA LEU A 331 8.55 2.28 5.81
C LEU A 331 9.88 1.95 6.51
N THR A 332 10.45 2.89 7.27
CA THR A 332 11.70 2.65 8.02
C THR A 332 11.55 1.47 8.99
N ASP A 333 10.45 1.39 9.73
CA ASP A 333 10.18 0.26 10.64
C ASP A 333 10.18 -1.10 9.90
N VAL A 334 9.58 -1.16 8.70
CA VAL A 334 9.56 -2.37 7.86
C VAL A 334 10.96 -2.70 7.33
N LEU A 335 11.71 -1.70 6.87
CA LEU A 335 13.06 -1.91 6.33
C LEU A 335 14.06 -2.31 7.41
N GLU A 336 13.90 -1.81 8.64
CA GLU A 336 14.74 -2.21 9.78
C GLU A 336 14.60 -3.72 10.05
N GLN A 337 13.40 -4.28 9.90
CA GLN A 337 13.17 -5.71 10.07
C GLN A 337 13.63 -6.54 8.86
N ARG A 338 13.45 -6.03 7.64
CA ARG A 338 13.65 -6.81 6.40
C ARG A 338 15.08 -6.72 5.84
N ILE A 339 15.74 -5.58 5.99
CA ILE A 339 17.08 -5.30 5.44
C ILE A 339 17.96 -4.51 6.43
N PRO A 340 18.13 -4.99 7.68
CA PRO A 340 18.84 -4.24 8.74
C PRO A 340 20.27 -3.83 8.35
N PHE A 341 21.00 -4.70 7.65
CA PHE A 341 22.39 -4.42 7.24
C PHE A 341 22.50 -3.30 6.20
N LEU A 342 21.55 -3.23 5.26
CA LEU A 342 21.52 -2.17 4.27
C LEU A 342 21.11 -0.85 4.92
N LEU A 343 20.09 -0.88 5.78
CA LEU A 343 19.63 0.31 6.50
C LEU A 343 20.74 0.88 7.40
N SER A 344 21.46 0.02 8.13
CA SER A 344 22.60 0.42 8.94
C SER A 344 23.70 1.10 8.12
N SER A 345 24.01 0.57 6.94
CA SER A 345 24.99 1.18 6.02
C SER A 345 24.53 2.56 5.52
N ILE A 346 23.24 2.72 5.21
CA ILE A 346 22.67 4.01 4.79
C ILE A 346 22.75 5.04 5.93
N LEU A 347 22.43 4.63 7.16
CA LEU A 347 22.53 5.48 8.34
C LEU A 347 23.97 5.92 8.61
N ASP A 348 24.91 4.98 8.59
CA ASP A 348 26.33 5.28 8.78
C ASP A 348 26.87 6.26 7.72
N PHE A 349 26.56 6.00 6.45
CA PHE A 349 26.97 6.86 5.34
C PHE A 349 26.39 8.27 5.46
N ARG A 350 25.15 8.39 5.93
CA ARG A 350 24.50 9.68 6.18
C ARG A 350 25.18 10.47 7.32
N HIS A 351 25.60 9.79 8.39
CA HIS A 351 26.22 10.44 9.55
C HIS A 351 27.64 10.94 9.29
N HIS A 352 28.38 10.26 8.42
CA HIS A 352 29.81 10.49 8.21
C HIS A 352 30.16 11.20 6.89
N LEU A 353 29.22 11.91 6.26
CA LEU A 353 29.45 12.62 5.00
C LEU A 353 30.52 13.73 5.10
N PRO A 354 31.71 13.53 4.50
CA PRO A 354 32.73 14.58 4.46
C PRO A 354 32.27 15.64 3.44
N ASN A 355 32.16 16.90 3.88
CA ASN A 355 31.70 18.07 3.11
C ASN A 355 30.18 18.19 2.89
N GLY A 356 29.35 17.43 3.61
CA GLY A 356 27.89 17.45 3.44
C GLY A 356 27.43 16.75 2.16
N ASP A 357 26.26 17.09 1.63
CA ASP A 357 25.63 16.40 0.48
C ASP A 357 25.32 17.39 -0.68
N PRO A 358 26.34 17.88 -1.40
CA PRO A 358 26.17 18.91 -2.43
C PRO A 358 25.31 18.45 -3.61
N MET A 359 25.37 17.14 -3.96
CA MET A 359 24.58 16.56 -5.04
C MET A 359 23.22 16.02 -4.58
N LYS A 360 22.90 16.09 -3.27
CA LYS A 360 21.67 15.58 -2.65
C LYS A 360 21.41 14.08 -2.84
N ILE A 361 22.43 13.32 -3.24
CA ILE A 361 22.31 11.89 -3.57
C ILE A 361 22.08 11.08 -2.30
N VAL A 362 22.81 11.41 -1.23
CA VAL A 362 22.69 10.68 0.04
C VAL A 362 21.37 10.98 0.72
N SER A 363 20.89 12.22 0.60
CA SER A 363 19.57 12.64 1.06
C SER A 363 18.47 11.92 0.29
N GLU A 364 18.61 11.73 -1.02
CA GLU A 364 17.66 10.95 -1.82
C GLU A 364 17.65 9.48 -1.41
N MET A 365 18.83 8.86 -1.26
CA MET A 365 18.95 7.48 -0.79
C MET A 365 18.35 7.29 0.61
N ALA A 366 18.66 8.19 1.54
CA ALA A 366 18.12 8.16 2.90
C ALA A 366 16.58 8.33 2.88
N SER A 367 16.07 9.29 2.10
CA SER A 367 14.63 9.50 1.96
C SER A 367 13.93 8.29 1.33
N ALA A 368 14.57 7.56 0.41
CA ALA A 368 14.02 6.34 -0.17
C ALA A 368 13.94 5.17 0.85
N ALA A 369 14.77 5.21 1.90
CA ALA A 369 14.71 4.30 3.04
C ALA A 369 13.80 4.79 4.19
N GLY A 370 13.02 5.85 3.97
CA GLY A 370 12.16 6.48 4.97
C GLY A 370 12.87 7.31 6.05
N ILE A 371 14.18 7.48 5.92
CA ILE A 371 14.97 8.22 6.89
C ILE A 371 14.68 9.74 6.74
N PRO A 372 14.30 10.44 7.83
CA PRO A 372 13.91 11.84 7.76
C PRO A 372 15.10 12.73 7.42
N CYS A 373 14.97 13.55 6.37
CA CYS A 373 16.00 14.49 5.91
C CYS A 373 15.72 15.92 6.38
N LYS A 374 16.78 16.72 6.62
CA LYS A 374 16.63 18.15 6.99
C LYS A 374 16.00 18.96 5.86
N VAL A 375 16.41 18.67 4.64
CA VAL A 375 15.82 19.22 3.41
C VAL A 375 15.34 18.02 2.61
N ASP A 376 14.06 18.04 2.27
CA ASP A 376 13.41 16.95 1.53
C ASP A 376 13.79 17.02 0.04
N PRO A 377 14.54 16.05 -0.50
CA PRO A 377 14.98 16.08 -1.88
C PRO A 377 13.81 15.96 -2.87
N THR A 378 12.80 15.14 -2.54
CA THR A 378 11.61 14.93 -3.37
C THR A 378 10.79 16.21 -3.45
N LEU A 379 10.56 16.90 -2.31
CA LEU A 379 9.83 18.17 -2.31
C LEU A 379 10.55 19.26 -3.12
N VAL A 380 11.86 19.38 -2.94
CA VAL A 380 12.67 20.35 -3.72
C VAL A 380 12.54 20.09 -5.22
N ASN A 381 12.61 18.82 -5.63
CA ASN A 381 12.48 18.45 -7.04
C ASN A 381 11.06 18.72 -7.57
N SER A 382 10.01 18.41 -6.80
CA SER A 382 8.63 18.69 -7.20
C SER A 382 8.35 20.19 -7.36
N ILE A 383 8.84 21.04 -6.45
CA ILE A 383 8.70 22.50 -6.55
C ILE A 383 9.45 23.04 -7.78
N LYS A 384 10.64 22.52 -8.07
CA LYS A 384 11.42 22.91 -9.26
C LYS A 384 10.73 22.48 -10.56
N LEU A 385 10.17 21.28 -10.61
CA LEU A 385 9.52 20.72 -11.80
C LEU A 385 8.26 21.48 -12.20
N GLN A 386 7.47 21.93 -11.22
CA GLN A 386 6.25 22.69 -11.49
C GLN A 386 6.50 24.19 -11.70
N LYS A 387 7.76 24.62 -11.69
CA LYS A 387 8.14 26.01 -11.98
C LYS A 387 8.18 26.22 -13.49
N THR A 388 7.28 27.05 -14.01
CA THR A 388 7.16 27.34 -15.45
C THR A 388 8.07 28.48 -15.92
N GLU A 389 8.44 29.44 -15.06
CA GLU A 389 9.25 30.60 -15.45
C GLU A 389 10.29 31.00 -14.38
N PRO A 390 11.47 31.51 -14.78
CA PRO A 390 12.44 32.10 -13.87
C PRO A 390 11.94 33.47 -13.39
N ASP A 391 11.31 33.48 -12.22
CA ASP A 391 10.85 34.70 -11.55
C ASP A 391 12.02 35.47 -10.92
N VAL A 392 12.22 36.73 -11.34
CA VAL A 392 13.32 37.61 -10.91
C VAL A 392 13.19 37.97 -9.42
N ASP A 393 11.97 37.94 -8.88
CA ASP A 393 11.67 38.26 -7.47
C ASP A 393 11.38 37.02 -6.62
N GLU A 394 11.76 35.82 -7.08
CA GLU A 394 11.40 34.57 -6.39
C GLU A 394 11.82 34.54 -4.91
N HIS A 395 13.02 35.03 -4.60
CA HIS A 395 13.50 35.07 -3.22
C HIS A 395 12.63 35.98 -2.35
N LEU A 396 12.21 37.13 -2.91
CA LEU A 396 11.34 38.07 -2.21
C LEU A 396 9.96 37.42 -1.95
N HIS A 397 9.36 36.77 -2.95
CA HIS A 397 8.08 36.08 -2.77
C HIS A 397 8.15 34.99 -1.71
N VAL A 398 9.24 34.24 -1.64
CA VAL A 398 9.47 33.24 -0.59
C VAL A 398 9.65 33.88 0.79
N CYS A 399 10.25 35.07 0.88
CA CYS A 399 10.37 35.78 2.16
C CYS A 399 9.08 36.47 2.63
N LEU A 400 8.14 36.74 1.72
CA LEU A 400 6.86 37.38 2.04
C LEU A 400 5.77 36.35 2.37
N LEU A 401 5.94 35.10 1.94
CA LEU A 401 5.17 33.95 2.37
C LEU A 401 5.63 33.47 3.75
#